data_AF-A0A355EMM9-F1
#
_entry.id   AF-A0A355EMM9-F1
#
_cell.length_a   1.000
_cell.length_b   1.000
_cell.length_c   1.000
_cell.angle_alpha   90.00
_cell.angle_beta   90.00
_cell.angle_gamma   90.00
#
_symmetry.space_group_name_H-M   'P 1'
#
loop_
_entity.id
_entity.type
_entity.pdbx_description
1 polymer ?
#
loop_
_entity_poly.entity_id
_entity_poly.type
_entity_poly.pdbx_seq_one_letter_code
_entity_poly.pdbx_strand_id
1 'polypeptide(L)'
;MKRASAVMIGVALVFALFSVVRAAGFTFTALDYPGAGHTEAWGINNSGLIVGYYDQNAGQDFEPHGFLLKGAVWRSLDYPGAIWTFGLGINDQGTVVGTYVSPGGVAFGYSLTGTTYKNIASYPTATETYVYSINNSGTVVGWFSGFRPDVPQGLGGYYGFSLTGGVYTMLDYPDSPGIVINALGINDGGMIVGQCLDFDGTHCCSLTGGALAFHELPGAHAIVAWDVNQPGTIVGEYTDAAGTHGFALSGGTWTTIDYPGASQTVVHGINDTGSIVGSYVDSTGIHGFLAIPVSDLLSVSIDIRPWSKKNMIDYRSYGLIPVAILSSRTFDAFQTANLDRITFGHTGNENSMAFCSPWDWDVNDDGYGDLLCFFRTSAAGFTCSDTEGTLKGMTDNGTAFEGKETIAIVPCRAASR
;
A
#
# COMPACT_ATOMS: atom_id res chain seq x y z
N MET A 1 10.06 -46.37 43.85
CA MET A 1 9.67 -44.93 43.79
C MET A 1 10.64 -44.21 42.88
N LYS A 2 10.30 -44.06 41.59
CA LYS A 2 11.09 -43.32 40.59
C LYS A 2 10.65 -41.85 40.65
N ARG A 3 11.57 -40.92 40.89
CA ARG A 3 11.33 -39.47 40.79
C ARG A 3 11.55 -39.06 39.33
N ALA A 4 10.50 -38.55 38.69
CA ALA A 4 10.56 -37.95 37.37
C ALA A 4 11.09 -36.51 37.49
N SER A 5 12.17 -36.20 36.77
CA SER A 5 12.63 -34.84 36.55
C SER A 5 11.94 -34.29 35.30
N ALA A 6 11.13 -33.25 35.46
CA ALA A 6 10.53 -32.52 34.35
C ALA A 6 11.60 -31.63 33.70
N VAL A 7 11.84 -31.82 32.41
CA VAL A 7 12.62 -30.90 31.56
C VAL A 7 11.64 -29.82 31.09
N MET A 8 11.81 -28.59 31.56
CA MET A 8 11.15 -27.43 30.96
C MET A 8 11.87 -27.09 29.66
N ILE A 9 11.19 -27.27 28.53
CA ILE A 9 11.59 -26.68 27.25
C ILE A 9 11.07 -25.25 27.28
N GLY A 10 11.96 -24.29 27.53
CA GLY A 10 11.66 -22.87 27.36
C GLY A 10 11.57 -22.55 25.88
N VAL A 11 10.36 -22.26 25.40
CA VAL A 11 10.15 -21.63 24.10
C VAL A 11 10.56 -20.16 24.25
N ALA A 12 11.73 -19.81 23.73
CA ALA A 12 12.12 -18.42 23.58
C ALA A 12 11.30 -17.81 22.44
N LEU A 13 10.23 -17.09 22.78
CA LEU A 13 9.55 -16.18 21.87
C LEU A 13 10.50 -15.00 21.61
N VAL A 14 11.22 -15.05 20.50
CA VAL A 14 11.96 -13.89 19.97
C VAL A 14 10.91 -12.94 19.40
N PHE A 15 10.58 -11.89 20.13
CA PHE A 15 9.89 -10.74 19.55
C PHE A 15 10.89 -10.02 18.65
N ALA A 16 10.71 -10.09 17.33
CA ALA A 16 11.37 -9.17 16.42
C ALA A 16 10.92 -7.75 16.79
N LEU A 17 11.86 -6.93 17.26
CA LEU A 17 11.61 -5.51 17.50
C LEU A 17 11.57 -4.83 16.13
N PHE A 18 10.37 -4.46 15.69
CA PHE A 18 10.22 -3.61 14.51
C PHE A 18 10.66 -2.20 14.86
N SER A 19 11.70 -1.70 14.18
CA SER A 19 12.10 -0.31 14.24
C SER A 19 11.05 0.52 13.50
N VAL A 20 10.31 1.36 14.23
CA VAL A 20 9.38 2.33 13.63
C VAL A 20 10.06 3.69 13.60
N VAL A 21 10.25 4.25 12.41
CA VAL A 21 10.84 5.58 12.23
C VAL A 21 9.90 6.45 11.40
N ARG A 22 9.86 7.76 11.69
CA ARG A 22 9.02 8.73 10.95
C ARG A 22 9.90 9.65 10.10
N ALA A 23 9.53 9.82 8.83
CA ALA A 23 10.07 10.83 7.94
C ALA A 23 9.10 11.10 6.78
N ALA A 24 9.15 12.32 6.21
CA ALA A 24 8.41 12.70 5.01
C ALA A 24 6.90 12.35 4.99
N GLY A 25 6.20 12.46 6.13
CA GLY A 25 4.78 12.10 6.19
C GLY A 25 4.50 10.61 6.13
N PHE A 26 5.49 9.75 6.39
CA PHE A 26 5.35 8.29 6.49
C PHE A 26 5.86 7.75 7.83
N THR A 27 5.24 6.65 8.25
CA THR A 27 5.72 5.77 9.32
C THR A 27 6.31 4.52 8.67
N PHE A 28 7.62 4.35 8.80
CA PHE A 28 8.35 3.24 8.21
C PHE A 28 8.46 2.08 9.20
N THR A 29 8.30 0.86 8.67
CA THR A 29 8.54 -0.41 9.36
C THR A 29 9.52 -1.21 8.50
N ALA A 30 10.65 -1.62 9.08
CA ALA A 30 11.58 -2.52 8.39
C ALA A 30 10.96 -3.91 8.19
N LEU A 31 11.20 -4.50 7.03
CA LEU A 31 10.72 -5.82 6.62
C LEU A 31 11.93 -6.69 6.30
N ASP A 32 12.40 -7.42 7.32
CA ASP A 32 13.50 -8.37 7.18
C ASP A 32 12.96 -9.80 7.23
N TYR A 33 13.15 -10.54 6.13
CA TYR A 33 12.79 -11.95 6.12
C TYR A 33 13.65 -12.70 7.15
N PRO A 34 13.08 -13.53 8.03
CA PRO A 34 13.83 -14.17 9.10
C PRO A 34 15.01 -15.02 8.60
N GLY A 35 16.22 -14.63 8.98
CA GLY A 35 17.46 -15.33 8.59
C GLY A 35 17.99 -14.97 7.21
N ALA A 36 17.37 -14.04 6.49
CA ALA A 36 17.88 -13.51 5.23
C ALA A 36 18.99 -12.47 5.47
N GLY A 37 19.98 -12.43 4.56
CA GLY A 37 20.94 -11.33 4.46
C GLY A 37 20.48 -10.23 3.51
N HIS A 38 19.38 -10.46 2.78
CA HIS A 38 18.83 -9.60 1.75
C HIS A 38 17.31 -9.74 1.72
N THR A 39 16.56 -8.64 1.77
CA THR A 39 15.10 -8.66 1.60
C THR A 39 14.65 -7.45 0.77
N GLU A 40 13.78 -7.67 -0.21
CA GLU A 40 13.12 -6.60 -0.96
C GLU A 40 11.63 -6.86 -1.06
N ALA A 41 10.82 -5.85 -0.72
CA ALA A 41 9.37 -5.89 -0.88
C ALA A 41 8.98 -5.15 -2.17
N TRP A 42 8.26 -5.84 -3.05
CA TRP A 42 8.00 -5.39 -4.43
C TRP A 42 6.55 -5.01 -4.68
N GLY A 43 5.59 -5.81 -4.23
CA GLY A 43 4.17 -5.57 -4.47
C GLY A 43 3.36 -5.56 -3.17
N ILE A 44 2.33 -4.71 -3.11
CA ILE A 44 1.38 -4.66 -1.99
C ILE A 44 -0.05 -4.50 -2.53
N ASN A 45 -1.01 -5.26 -1.97
CA ASN A 45 -2.42 -5.12 -2.32
C ASN A 45 -3.23 -4.36 -1.26
N ASN A 46 -4.50 -4.06 -1.55
CA ASN A 46 -5.37 -3.28 -0.67
C ASN A 46 -5.75 -4.00 0.64
N SER A 47 -5.50 -5.31 0.73
CA SER A 47 -5.67 -6.08 1.96
C SER A 47 -4.42 -6.12 2.85
N GLY A 48 -3.33 -5.47 2.43
CA GLY A 48 -2.04 -5.46 3.11
C GLY A 48 -1.23 -6.75 2.95
N LEU A 49 -1.50 -7.54 1.91
CA LEU A 49 -0.60 -8.62 1.49
C LEU A 49 0.57 -8.01 0.73
N ILE A 50 1.79 -8.43 1.09
CA ILE A 50 3.02 -7.95 0.49
C ILE A 50 3.75 -9.13 -0.16
N VAL A 51 4.27 -8.94 -1.37
CA VAL A 51 5.14 -9.89 -2.06
C VAL A 51 6.49 -9.27 -2.33
N GLY A 52 7.50 -10.12 -2.46
CA GLY A 52 8.87 -9.70 -2.71
C GLY A 52 9.78 -10.91 -2.86
N TYR A 53 11.06 -10.70 -2.61
CA TYR A 53 12.03 -11.78 -2.54
C TYR A 53 13.09 -11.55 -1.46
N TYR A 54 13.73 -12.64 -1.06
CA TYR A 54 14.80 -12.64 -0.07
C TYR A 54 15.93 -13.58 -0.51
N ASP A 55 17.12 -13.37 0.03
CA ASP A 55 18.27 -14.25 -0.13
C ASP A 55 18.98 -14.41 1.21
N GLN A 56 19.46 -15.62 1.49
CA GLN A 56 20.18 -15.96 2.72
C GLN A 56 21.62 -15.43 2.73
N ASN A 57 22.27 -15.31 1.57
CA ASN A 57 23.70 -15.00 1.49
C ASN A 57 23.97 -13.79 0.59
N ALA A 58 23.86 -12.58 1.15
CA ALA A 58 24.25 -11.36 0.45
C ALA A 58 25.74 -11.42 -0.01
N GLY A 59 25.96 -11.65 -1.31
CA GLY A 59 27.24 -11.38 -1.98
C GLY A 59 28.15 -12.55 -2.38
N GLN A 60 27.79 -13.83 -2.18
CA GLN A 60 28.60 -14.96 -2.68
C GLN A 60 27.80 -15.95 -3.54
N ASP A 61 26.54 -16.24 -3.21
CA ASP A 61 25.66 -17.15 -3.95
C ASP A 61 24.24 -16.58 -3.94
N PHE A 62 23.94 -15.66 -4.87
CA PHE A 62 22.63 -15.02 -4.97
C PHE A 62 21.57 -16.03 -5.39
N GLU A 63 20.76 -16.49 -4.43
CA GLU A 63 19.69 -17.47 -4.61
C GLU A 63 18.35 -16.88 -4.14
N PRO A 64 17.76 -15.95 -4.92
CA PRO A 64 16.52 -15.29 -4.54
C PRO A 64 15.34 -16.26 -4.49
N HIS A 65 14.65 -16.20 -3.35
CA HIS A 65 13.41 -16.89 -3.07
C HIS A 65 12.28 -15.87 -2.95
N GLY A 66 11.12 -16.14 -3.53
CA GLY A 66 9.97 -15.25 -3.39
C GLY A 66 9.41 -15.33 -1.97
N PHE A 67 8.67 -14.30 -1.54
CA PHE A 67 7.87 -14.39 -0.32
C PHE A 67 6.48 -13.78 -0.48
N LEU A 68 5.57 -14.21 0.40
CA LEU A 68 4.30 -13.56 0.71
C LEU A 68 4.27 -13.25 2.20
N LEU A 69 3.92 -12.01 2.55
CA LEU A 69 3.79 -11.52 3.91
C LEU A 69 2.35 -11.07 4.17
N LYS A 70 1.80 -11.49 5.32
CA LYS A 70 0.54 -10.97 5.87
C LYS A 70 0.72 -10.64 7.36
N GLY A 71 0.70 -9.36 7.72
CA GLY A 71 1.01 -8.94 9.08
C GLY A 71 2.44 -9.34 9.44
N ALA A 72 2.62 -10.30 10.35
CA ALA A 72 3.93 -10.84 10.73
C ALA A 72 4.18 -12.27 10.20
N VAL A 73 3.27 -12.82 9.39
CA VAL A 73 3.35 -14.19 8.89
C VAL A 73 4.00 -14.21 7.51
N TRP A 74 5.19 -14.79 7.45
CA TRP A 74 5.97 -15.00 6.23
C TRP A 74 5.70 -16.38 5.62
N ARG A 75 5.66 -16.42 4.29
CA ARG A 75 5.59 -17.66 3.50
C ARG A 75 6.56 -17.58 2.33
N SER A 76 7.47 -18.54 2.22
CA SER A 76 8.32 -18.68 1.03
C SER A 76 7.49 -19.04 -0.20
N LEU A 77 7.85 -18.45 -1.34
CA LEU A 77 7.28 -18.69 -2.65
C LEU A 77 8.41 -19.17 -3.58
N ASP A 78 8.44 -20.48 -3.81
CA ASP A 78 9.44 -21.11 -4.68
C ASP A 78 8.72 -21.81 -5.84
N TYR A 79 8.95 -21.32 -7.06
CA TYR A 79 8.41 -21.96 -8.24
C TYR A 79 9.02 -23.38 -8.36
N PRO A 80 8.21 -24.44 -8.52
CA PRO A 80 8.74 -25.81 -8.54
C PRO A 80 9.81 -26.02 -9.62
N GLY A 81 11.02 -26.38 -9.18
CA GLY A 81 12.15 -26.67 -10.07
C GLY A 81 12.88 -25.45 -10.64
N ALA A 82 12.51 -24.24 -10.23
CA ALA A 82 13.27 -23.04 -10.54
C ALA A 82 14.53 -22.95 -9.67
N ILE A 83 15.56 -22.26 -10.18
CA ILE A 83 16.74 -21.90 -9.39
C ILE A 83 16.54 -20.55 -8.68
N TRP A 84 15.75 -19.65 -9.27
CA TRP A 84 15.40 -18.34 -8.69
C TRP A 84 13.89 -18.11 -8.79
N THR A 85 13.30 -17.51 -7.77
CA THR A 85 11.89 -17.09 -7.80
C THR A 85 11.76 -15.67 -7.24
N PHE A 86 11.08 -14.80 -7.97
CA PHE A 86 10.78 -13.43 -7.57
C PHE A 86 9.26 -13.25 -7.46
N GLY A 87 8.75 -12.72 -6.35
CA GLY A 87 7.36 -12.27 -6.22
C GLY A 87 7.30 -10.76 -6.46
N LEU A 88 6.78 -10.33 -7.60
CA LEU A 88 6.94 -8.93 -8.06
C LEU A 88 5.62 -8.13 -7.99
N GLY A 89 4.49 -8.78 -8.27
CA GLY A 89 3.18 -8.12 -8.29
C GLY A 89 2.09 -8.95 -7.63
N ILE A 90 1.07 -8.28 -7.09
CA ILE A 90 -0.08 -8.94 -6.45
C ILE A 90 -1.35 -8.11 -6.64
N ASN A 91 -2.46 -8.75 -7.00
CA ASN A 91 -3.77 -8.08 -7.06
C ASN A 91 -4.61 -8.31 -5.78
N ASP A 92 -5.77 -7.66 -5.68
CA ASP A 92 -6.64 -7.72 -4.48
C ASP A 92 -7.33 -9.07 -4.30
N GLN A 93 -7.36 -9.89 -5.34
CA GLN A 93 -7.80 -11.29 -5.25
C GLN A 93 -6.71 -12.19 -4.64
N GLY A 94 -5.51 -11.65 -4.38
CA GLY A 94 -4.36 -12.38 -3.85
C GLY A 94 -3.66 -13.25 -4.89
N THR A 95 -3.86 -12.97 -6.18
CA THR A 95 -3.05 -13.60 -7.25
C THR A 95 -1.72 -12.88 -7.33
N VAL A 96 -0.65 -13.63 -7.13
CA VAL A 96 0.73 -13.14 -7.24
C VAL A 96 1.21 -13.41 -8.66
N VAL A 97 1.99 -12.49 -9.22
CA VAL A 97 2.78 -12.69 -10.43
C VAL A 97 4.25 -12.37 -10.17
N GLY A 98 5.10 -12.92 -11.01
CA GLY A 98 6.52 -12.61 -10.96
C GLY A 98 7.30 -13.41 -11.97
N THR A 99 8.61 -13.47 -11.75
CA THR A 99 9.56 -14.11 -12.64
C THR A 99 10.24 -15.28 -11.93
N TYR A 100 10.47 -16.39 -12.62
CA TYR A 100 11.32 -17.47 -12.14
C TYR A 100 12.40 -17.79 -13.18
N VAL A 101 13.55 -18.27 -12.71
CA VAL A 101 14.63 -18.71 -13.59
C VAL A 101 14.72 -20.23 -13.55
N SER A 102 14.71 -20.83 -14.74
CA SER A 102 14.87 -22.29 -14.90
C SER A 102 16.31 -22.74 -14.65
N PRO A 103 16.58 -24.04 -14.44
CA PRO A 103 17.95 -24.55 -14.33
C PRO A 103 18.83 -24.30 -15.57
N GLY A 104 18.23 -23.97 -16.70
CA GLY A 104 18.94 -23.54 -17.92
C GLY A 104 19.33 -22.06 -17.93
N GLY A 105 19.05 -21.31 -16.86
CA GLY A 105 19.35 -19.87 -16.77
C GLY A 105 18.35 -18.95 -17.46
N VAL A 106 17.24 -19.49 -17.99
CA VAL A 106 16.22 -18.71 -18.72
C VAL A 106 15.11 -18.24 -17.78
N ALA A 107 14.77 -16.95 -17.86
CA ALA A 107 13.71 -16.31 -17.09
C ALA A 107 12.32 -16.43 -17.76
N PHE A 108 11.31 -16.75 -16.94
CA PHE A 108 9.92 -16.93 -17.35
C PHE A 108 8.96 -16.25 -16.38
N GLY A 109 7.81 -15.79 -16.88
CA GLY A 109 6.71 -15.31 -16.04
C GLY A 109 5.96 -16.46 -15.37
N TYR A 110 5.45 -16.23 -14.16
CA TYR A 110 4.50 -17.11 -13.50
C TYR A 110 3.37 -16.35 -12.82
N SER A 111 2.28 -17.06 -12.54
CA SER A 111 1.25 -16.64 -11.58
C SER A 111 1.07 -17.69 -10.49
N LEU A 112 0.65 -17.24 -9.32
CA LEU A 112 0.33 -18.06 -8.16
C LEU A 112 -1.04 -17.63 -7.61
N THR A 113 -1.99 -18.57 -7.57
CA THR A 113 -3.29 -18.38 -6.91
C THR A 113 -3.44 -19.45 -5.83
N GLY A 114 -3.52 -19.02 -4.57
CA GLY A 114 -3.54 -19.90 -3.40
C GLY A 114 -2.21 -20.65 -3.22
N THR A 115 -2.13 -21.88 -3.75
CA THR A 115 -0.93 -22.74 -3.72
C THR A 115 -0.54 -23.24 -5.10
N THR A 116 -1.26 -22.84 -6.15
CA THR A 116 -1.08 -23.38 -7.50
C THR A 116 -0.29 -22.41 -8.35
N TYR A 117 0.92 -22.81 -8.74
CA TYR A 117 1.74 -22.11 -9.72
C TYR A 117 1.27 -22.41 -11.14
N LYS A 118 1.32 -21.41 -12.00
CA LYS A 118 1.13 -21.54 -13.45
C LYS A 118 2.21 -20.75 -14.17
N ASN A 119 2.77 -21.35 -15.22
CA ASN A 119 3.61 -20.61 -16.15
C ASN A 119 2.74 -19.62 -16.94
N ILE A 120 3.24 -18.40 -17.10
CA ILE A 120 2.70 -17.42 -18.06
C ILE A 120 3.44 -17.67 -19.37
N ALA A 121 2.70 -18.10 -20.39
CA ALA A 121 3.27 -18.47 -21.68
C ALA A 121 4.00 -17.28 -22.31
N SER A 122 5.29 -17.45 -22.60
CA SER A 122 6.12 -16.42 -23.23
C SER A 122 5.63 -16.05 -24.63
N TYR A 123 5.94 -14.83 -25.04
CA TYR A 123 5.75 -14.40 -26.42
C TYR A 123 6.58 -15.29 -27.38
N PRO A 124 6.10 -15.65 -28.58
CA PRO A 124 6.75 -16.68 -29.41
C PRO A 124 8.22 -16.43 -29.79
N THR A 125 8.64 -15.17 -29.88
CA THR A 125 10.04 -14.80 -30.19
C THR A 125 10.86 -14.39 -28.97
N ALA A 126 10.27 -14.52 -27.77
CA ALA A 126 10.95 -14.17 -26.53
C ALA A 126 12.05 -15.18 -26.21
N THR A 127 13.23 -14.68 -25.85
CA THR A 127 14.31 -15.48 -25.26
C THR A 127 14.17 -15.52 -23.74
N GLU A 128 13.64 -14.47 -23.13
CA GLU A 128 13.34 -14.37 -21.70
C GLU A 128 12.07 -13.53 -21.50
N THR A 129 11.34 -13.76 -20.40
CA THR A 129 10.13 -13.00 -20.07
C THR A 129 10.14 -12.62 -18.59
N TYR A 130 10.03 -11.32 -18.33
CA TYR A 130 9.94 -10.75 -16.99
C TYR A 130 8.53 -10.18 -16.80
N VAL A 131 7.90 -10.56 -15.69
CA VAL A 131 6.55 -10.12 -15.31
C VAL A 131 6.65 -9.35 -14.00
N TYR A 132 6.11 -8.13 -13.96
CA TYR A 132 6.25 -7.23 -12.81
C TYR A 132 4.94 -7.01 -12.06
N SER A 133 3.86 -6.69 -12.76
CA SER A 133 2.61 -6.26 -12.11
C SER A 133 1.36 -6.91 -12.72
N ILE A 134 0.28 -6.93 -11.94
CA ILE A 134 -1.02 -7.50 -12.28
C ILE A 134 -2.13 -6.65 -11.65
N ASN A 135 -3.14 -6.29 -12.43
CA ASN A 135 -4.33 -5.61 -11.91
C ASN A 135 -5.48 -6.59 -11.57
N ASN A 136 -6.58 -6.08 -11.00
CA ASN A 136 -7.74 -6.87 -10.57
C ASN A 136 -8.56 -7.45 -11.74
N SER A 137 -8.36 -6.96 -12.97
CA SER A 137 -8.92 -7.60 -14.18
C SER A 137 -8.11 -8.82 -14.64
N GLY A 138 -6.95 -9.08 -14.03
CA GLY A 138 -6.02 -10.13 -14.43
C GLY A 138 -5.14 -9.74 -15.62
N THR A 139 -5.04 -8.45 -15.93
CA THR A 139 -4.09 -7.94 -16.91
C THR A 139 -2.72 -7.87 -16.27
N VAL A 140 -1.75 -8.53 -16.89
CA VAL A 140 -0.36 -8.60 -16.44
C VAL A 140 0.50 -7.68 -17.31
N VAL A 141 1.48 -7.00 -16.72
CA VAL A 141 2.47 -6.23 -17.45
C VAL A 141 3.89 -6.67 -17.15
N GLY A 142 4.77 -6.44 -18.10
CA GLY A 142 6.18 -6.77 -17.99
C GLY A 142 6.90 -6.46 -19.28
N TRP A 143 8.08 -7.07 -19.46
CA TRP A 143 8.84 -6.97 -20.69
C TRP A 143 9.49 -8.31 -21.04
N PHE A 144 9.82 -8.50 -22.31
CA PHE A 144 10.54 -9.68 -22.78
C PHE A 144 11.71 -9.26 -23.66
N SER A 145 12.78 -10.05 -23.67
CA SER A 145 13.85 -9.90 -24.65
C SER A 145 13.63 -10.81 -25.84
N GLY A 146 14.09 -10.44 -27.03
CA GLY A 146 13.96 -11.30 -28.21
C GLY A 146 14.09 -10.55 -29.52
N PHE A 147 13.62 -11.17 -30.60
CA PHE A 147 13.62 -10.55 -31.92
C PHE A 147 12.20 -10.09 -32.30
N ARG A 148 12.08 -8.80 -32.63
CA ARG A 148 10.88 -8.16 -33.20
C ARG A 148 11.26 -7.53 -34.55
N PRO A 149 10.91 -8.14 -35.70
CA PRO A 149 11.28 -7.62 -37.02
C PRO A 149 10.55 -6.32 -37.38
N ASP A 150 9.48 -5.99 -36.67
CA ASP A 150 8.66 -4.80 -36.81
C ASP A 150 9.27 -3.55 -36.15
N VAL A 151 10.28 -3.69 -35.28
CA VAL A 151 10.92 -2.57 -34.58
C VAL A 151 12.22 -2.15 -35.30
N PRO A 152 12.46 -0.84 -35.52
CA PRO A 152 13.67 -0.36 -36.18
C PRO A 152 14.98 -0.86 -35.53
N GLN A 153 15.98 -1.19 -36.36
CA GLN A 153 17.30 -1.57 -35.87
C GLN A 153 17.94 -0.42 -35.08
N GLY A 154 18.54 -0.76 -33.93
CA GLY A 154 19.11 0.21 -32.98
C GLY A 154 18.20 0.54 -31.79
N LEU A 155 16.92 0.17 -31.88
CA LEU A 155 15.92 0.31 -30.83
C LEU A 155 15.42 -1.11 -30.47
N GLY A 156 16.28 -1.95 -29.88
CA GLY A 156 15.89 -3.35 -29.73
C GLY A 156 16.76 -4.19 -28.81
N GLY A 157 16.06 -4.94 -27.96
CA GLY A 157 16.59 -5.94 -27.04
C GLY A 157 15.55 -6.34 -25.99
N TYR A 158 14.68 -5.40 -25.61
CA TYR A 158 13.64 -5.56 -24.58
C TYR A 158 12.34 -4.89 -25.06
N TYR A 159 11.18 -5.49 -24.81
CA TYR A 159 9.89 -5.01 -25.29
C TYR A 159 8.83 -5.17 -24.21
N GLY A 160 8.19 -4.08 -23.80
CA GLY A 160 7.08 -4.15 -22.87
C GLY A 160 5.81 -4.68 -23.50
N PHE A 161 5.01 -5.33 -22.66
CA PHE A 161 3.73 -5.89 -23.04
C PHE A 161 2.71 -5.69 -21.93
N SER A 162 1.44 -5.72 -22.33
CA SER A 162 0.34 -6.15 -21.46
C SER A 162 -0.22 -7.48 -21.95
N LEU A 163 -0.68 -8.30 -21.02
CA LEU A 163 -1.21 -9.64 -21.27
C LEU A 163 -2.55 -9.81 -20.56
N THR A 164 -3.62 -9.98 -21.32
CA THR A 164 -4.97 -10.20 -20.80
C THR A 164 -5.58 -11.43 -21.47
N GLY A 165 -6.00 -12.41 -20.68
CA GLY A 165 -6.65 -13.62 -21.23
C GLY A 165 -5.79 -14.41 -22.23
N GLY A 166 -4.46 -14.34 -22.12
CA GLY A 166 -3.52 -15.00 -23.04
C GLY A 166 -3.21 -14.21 -24.32
N VAL A 167 -3.74 -13.00 -24.47
CA VAL A 167 -3.47 -12.11 -25.60
C VAL A 167 -2.43 -11.07 -25.22
N TYR A 168 -1.29 -11.10 -25.90
CA TYR A 168 -0.25 -10.08 -25.78
C TYR A 168 -0.64 -8.82 -26.55
N THR A 169 -0.47 -7.66 -25.93
CA THR A 169 -0.50 -6.34 -26.55
C THR A 169 0.86 -5.69 -26.36
N MET A 170 1.50 -5.31 -27.46
CA MET A 170 2.81 -4.65 -27.41
C MET A 170 2.64 -3.18 -27.07
N LEU A 171 3.51 -2.69 -26.19
CA LEU A 171 3.49 -1.31 -25.73
C LEU A 171 4.48 -0.49 -26.55
N ASP A 172 4.10 -0.28 -27.81
CA ASP A 172 4.82 0.60 -28.73
C ASP A 172 4.13 1.96 -28.75
N TYR A 173 4.88 3.07 -28.86
CA TYR A 173 4.28 4.39 -29.01
C TYR A 173 4.20 4.81 -30.50
N PRO A 174 3.00 4.82 -31.10
CA PRO A 174 2.85 4.97 -32.55
C PRO A 174 3.13 6.40 -33.05
N ASP A 175 2.94 7.42 -32.22
CA ASP A 175 3.13 8.82 -32.60
C ASP A 175 4.63 9.22 -32.66
N SER A 176 5.52 8.37 -32.15
CA SER A 176 6.98 8.49 -32.33
C SER A 176 7.57 7.10 -32.50
N PRO A 177 7.55 6.54 -33.72
CA PRO A 177 8.07 5.21 -33.98
C PRO A 177 9.51 5.12 -33.51
N GLY A 178 9.75 4.26 -32.51
CA GLY A 178 11.05 4.06 -31.90
C GLY A 178 11.13 4.27 -30.38
N ILE A 179 10.00 4.59 -29.73
CA ILE A 179 9.92 4.53 -28.27
C ILE A 179 9.53 3.13 -27.81
N VAL A 180 10.35 2.55 -26.94
CA VAL A 180 10.08 1.26 -26.29
C VAL A 180 9.68 1.51 -24.84
N ILE A 181 8.57 0.94 -24.41
CA ILE A 181 8.09 1.01 -23.03
C ILE A 181 8.47 -0.28 -22.32
N ASN A 182 9.23 -0.21 -21.22
CA ASN A 182 9.36 -1.30 -20.26
C ASN A 182 8.27 -1.10 -19.21
N ALA A 183 7.21 -1.91 -19.26
CA ALA A 183 6.12 -1.79 -18.31
C ALA A 183 6.45 -2.51 -17.00
N LEU A 184 6.31 -1.76 -15.90
CA LEU A 184 6.67 -2.20 -14.56
C LEU A 184 5.43 -2.20 -13.64
N GLY A 185 4.54 -1.22 -13.78
CA GLY A 185 3.31 -1.08 -12.97
C GLY A 185 2.03 -0.96 -13.79
N ILE A 186 0.89 -1.38 -13.23
CA ILE A 186 -0.44 -1.20 -13.83
C ILE A 186 -1.52 -1.08 -12.75
N ASN A 187 -2.47 -0.14 -12.92
CA ASN A 187 -3.67 -0.06 -12.08
C ASN A 187 -4.94 -0.64 -12.76
N ASP A 188 -6.06 -0.67 -12.03
CA ASP A 188 -7.34 -1.18 -12.55
C ASP A 188 -7.96 -0.27 -13.62
N GLY A 189 -7.59 1.02 -13.62
CA GLY A 189 -7.92 1.96 -14.69
C GLY A 189 -7.20 1.67 -16.01
N GLY A 190 -6.22 0.76 -16.03
CA GLY A 190 -5.41 0.43 -17.20
C GLY A 190 -4.29 1.42 -17.48
N MET A 191 -3.96 2.29 -16.53
CA MET A 191 -2.77 3.12 -16.58
C MET A 191 -1.56 2.21 -16.34
N ILE A 192 -0.62 2.22 -17.29
CA ILE A 192 0.64 1.47 -17.21
C ILE A 192 1.76 2.47 -16.94
N VAL A 193 2.69 2.14 -16.05
CA VAL A 193 3.88 2.95 -15.77
C VAL A 193 5.15 2.14 -15.94
N GLY A 194 6.25 2.84 -16.16
CA GLY A 194 7.55 2.19 -16.35
C GLY A 194 8.62 3.13 -16.89
N GLN A 195 9.53 2.55 -17.64
CA GLN A 195 10.57 3.27 -18.36
C GLN A 195 10.24 3.37 -19.84
N CYS A 196 10.45 4.52 -20.43
CA CYS A 196 10.39 4.73 -21.87
C CYS A 196 11.79 5.02 -22.38
N LEU A 197 12.22 4.28 -23.39
CA LEU A 197 13.49 4.48 -24.04
C LEU A 197 13.25 5.14 -25.40
N ASP A 198 13.93 6.25 -25.64
CA ASP A 198 14.00 6.91 -26.94
C ASP A 198 15.47 7.21 -27.32
N PHE A 199 15.69 8.07 -28.32
CA PHE A 199 17.04 8.44 -28.75
C PHE A 199 17.76 9.40 -27.80
N ASP A 200 17.02 10.10 -26.93
CA ASP A 200 17.55 11.06 -25.96
C ASP A 200 17.87 10.39 -24.62
N GLY A 201 17.21 9.28 -24.29
CA GLY A 201 17.60 8.43 -23.16
C GLY A 201 16.50 7.53 -22.61
N THR A 202 16.62 7.21 -21.32
CA THR A 202 15.60 6.49 -20.56
C THR A 202 14.83 7.48 -19.70
N HIS A 203 13.51 7.46 -19.82
CA HIS A 203 12.59 8.37 -19.18
C HIS A 203 11.61 7.62 -18.31
N CYS A 204 11.15 8.23 -17.22
CA CYS A 204 9.99 7.75 -16.49
C CYS A 204 8.72 8.11 -17.28
N CYS A 205 7.83 7.15 -17.50
CA CYS A 205 6.66 7.40 -18.32
C CYS A 205 5.41 6.66 -17.84
N SER A 206 4.26 7.15 -18.31
CA SER A 206 2.96 6.50 -18.14
C SER A 206 2.18 6.44 -19.44
N LEU A 207 1.46 5.34 -19.66
CA LEU A 207 0.59 5.11 -20.80
C LEU A 207 -0.85 4.91 -20.31
N THR A 208 -1.78 5.75 -20.77
CA THR A 208 -3.22 5.63 -20.46
C THR A 208 -4.05 5.77 -21.72
N GLY A 209 -4.81 4.74 -22.09
CA GLY A 209 -5.67 4.78 -23.28
C GLY A 209 -4.91 5.08 -24.59
N GLY A 210 -3.63 4.71 -24.67
CA GLY A 210 -2.75 5.00 -25.81
C GLY A 210 -2.04 6.36 -25.74
N ALA A 211 -2.39 7.23 -24.79
CA ALA A 211 -1.69 8.49 -24.57
C ALA A 211 -0.45 8.27 -23.69
N LEU A 212 0.72 8.63 -24.21
CA LEU A 212 1.99 8.57 -23.49
C LEU A 212 2.27 9.92 -22.81
N ALA A 213 2.74 9.87 -21.57
CA ALA A 213 3.26 11.03 -20.85
C ALA A 213 4.63 10.72 -20.26
N PHE A 214 5.55 11.67 -20.40
CA PHE A 214 6.87 11.65 -19.77
C PHE A 214 6.84 12.42 -18.45
N HIS A 215 7.54 11.90 -17.45
CA HIS A 215 7.60 12.47 -16.10
C HIS A 215 9.05 12.79 -15.77
N GLU A 216 9.39 14.06 -15.81
CA GLU A 216 10.75 14.55 -15.59
C GLU A 216 10.86 15.26 -14.24
N LEU A 217 11.98 15.04 -13.56
CA LEU A 217 12.33 15.72 -12.31
C LEU A 217 13.66 16.49 -12.51
N PRO A 218 13.65 17.84 -12.46
CA PRO A 218 14.86 18.61 -12.64
C PRO A 218 15.97 18.22 -11.65
N GLY A 219 17.16 17.88 -12.17
CA GLY A 219 18.31 17.47 -11.36
C GLY A 219 18.47 15.95 -11.17
N ALA A 220 17.45 15.16 -11.53
CA ALA A 220 17.58 13.72 -11.61
C ALA A 220 18.28 13.31 -12.93
N HIS A 221 19.10 12.27 -12.87
CA HIS A 221 19.84 11.71 -14.01
C HIS A 221 19.29 10.33 -14.44
N ALA A 222 18.48 9.70 -13.60
CA ALA A 222 17.72 8.49 -13.91
C ALA A 222 16.43 8.48 -13.08
N ILE A 223 15.31 8.09 -13.69
CA ILE A 223 14.00 7.99 -13.02
C ILE A 223 13.31 6.72 -13.52
N VAL A 224 12.79 5.92 -12.60
CA VAL A 224 12.08 4.68 -12.89
C VAL A 224 10.76 4.68 -12.14
N ALA A 225 9.64 4.55 -12.85
CA ALA A 225 8.33 4.29 -12.23
C ALA A 225 8.13 2.79 -12.06
N TRP A 226 8.05 2.33 -10.82
CA TRP A 226 7.88 0.91 -10.50
C TRP A 226 6.41 0.50 -10.42
N ASP A 227 5.54 1.36 -9.87
CA ASP A 227 4.13 1.00 -9.66
C ASP A 227 3.18 2.22 -9.67
N VAL A 228 1.87 1.96 -9.80
CA VAL A 228 0.83 2.99 -9.81
C VAL A 228 -0.45 2.49 -9.14
N ASN A 229 -1.02 3.29 -8.23
CA ASN A 229 -2.28 2.95 -7.57
C ASN A 229 -3.51 3.46 -8.35
N GLN A 230 -4.72 3.12 -7.87
CA GLN A 230 -5.97 3.50 -8.52
C GLN A 230 -6.22 5.02 -8.58
N PRO A 231 -5.88 5.82 -7.55
CA PRO A 231 -5.87 7.27 -7.67
C PRO A 231 -4.91 7.84 -8.72
N GLY A 232 -4.01 7.04 -9.30
CA GLY A 232 -3.02 7.47 -10.29
C GLY A 232 -1.74 8.04 -9.67
N THR A 233 -1.48 7.75 -8.39
CA THR A 233 -0.18 8.06 -7.77
C THR A 233 0.84 7.05 -8.26
N ILE A 234 1.88 7.55 -8.92
CA ILE A 234 3.00 6.76 -9.43
C ILE A 234 4.09 6.74 -8.37
N VAL A 235 4.70 5.60 -8.12
CA VAL A 235 5.85 5.49 -7.23
C VAL A 235 7.05 4.88 -7.94
N GLY A 236 8.23 5.17 -7.42
CA GLY A 236 9.44 4.66 -8.03
C GLY A 236 10.71 5.15 -7.37
N GLU A 237 11.79 5.21 -8.14
CA GLU A 237 13.07 5.77 -7.73
C GLU A 237 13.57 6.84 -8.70
N TYR A 238 14.36 7.78 -8.18
CA TYR A 238 15.22 8.63 -8.99
C TYR A 238 16.64 8.66 -8.42
N THR A 239 17.61 8.90 -9.29
CA THR A 239 19.01 9.08 -8.89
C THR A 239 19.49 10.48 -9.26
N ASP A 240 20.12 11.16 -8.31
CA ASP A 240 20.76 12.46 -8.47
C ASP A 240 22.22 12.45 -7.98
N ALA A 241 22.80 13.62 -7.72
CA ALA A 241 24.17 13.73 -7.23
C ALA A 241 24.33 13.32 -5.74
N ALA A 242 23.25 13.27 -4.97
CA ALA A 242 23.23 12.88 -3.56
C ALA A 242 23.03 11.37 -3.38
N GLY A 243 22.31 10.70 -4.28
CA GLY A 243 22.14 9.26 -4.26
C GLY A 243 20.88 8.78 -4.98
N THR A 244 20.41 7.61 -4.57
CA THR A 244 19.15 7.01 -5.05
C THR A 244 18.06 7.21 -4.00
N HIS A 245 16.96 7.80 -4.46
CA HIS A 245 15.83 8.22 -3.64
C HIS A 245 14.54 7.57 -4.12
N GLY A 246 13.65 7.26 -3.19
CA GLY A 246 12.28 6.90 -3.52
C GLY A 246 11.46 8.13 -3.90
N PHE A 247 10.41 7.97 -4.71
CA PHE A 247 9.44 9.04 -4.94
C PHE A 247 8.00 8.56 -4.98
N ALA A 248 7.08 9.50 -4.74
CA ALA A 248 5.69 9.44 -5.17
C ALA A 248 5.35 10.68 -6.02
N LEU A 249 4.67 10.46 -7.14
CA LEU A 249 4.18 11.47 -8.07
C LEU A 249 2.65 11.41 -8.11
N SER A 250 1.99 12.45 -7.61
CA SER A 250 0.54 12.55 -7.58
C SER A 250 0.08 13.91 -8.10
N GLY A 251 -0.75 13.92 -9.15
CA GLY A 251 -1.26 15.17 -9.75
C GLY A 251 -0.16 16.15 -10.19
N GLY A 252 1.00 15.65 -10.61
CA GLY A 252 2.17 16.47 -10.99
C GLY A 252 3.05 16.92 -9.80
N THR A 253 2.67 16.59 -8.56
CA THR A 253 3.48 16.89 -7.37
C THR A 253 4.40 15.73 -7.05
N TRP A 254 5.70 15.99 -7.03
CA TRP A 254 6.73 15.04 -6.62
C TRP A 254 6.97 15.11 -5.12
N THR A 255 7.04 13.96 -4.46
CA THR A 255 7.40 13.80 -3.05
C THR A 255 8.56 12.82 -2.95
N THR A 256 9.70 13.25 -2.43
CA THR A 256 10.82 12.37 -2.11
C THR A 256 10.49 11.52 -0.89
N ILE A 257 10.77 10.22 -0.97
CA ILE A 257 10.54 9.23 0.08
C ILE A 257 11.87 8.56 0.36
N ASP A 258 12.51 8.98 1.45
CA ASP A 258 13.75 8.38 1.93
C ASP A 258 13.54 7.69 3.26
N TYR A 259 13.99 6.45 3.35
CA TYR A 259 14.06 5.72 4.61
C TYR A 259 15.08 6.43 5.54
N PRO A 260 14.72 6.74 6.79
CA PRO A 260 15.61 7.45 7.71
C PRO A 260 16.94 6.73 7.97
N GLY A 261 18.05 7.39 7.62
CA GLY A 261 19.39 6.88 7.84
C GLY A 261 19.89 5.90 6.77
N ALA A 262 19.09 5.60 5.75
CA ALA A 262 19.52 4.81 4.61
C ALA A 262 20.44 5.61 3.68
N SER A 263 21.37 4.92 3.01
CA SER A 263 22.18 5.49 1.93
C SER A 263 21.47 5.47 0.58
N GLN A 264 20.50 4.57 0.40
CA GLN A 264 19.65 4.49 -0.78
C GLN A 264 18.25 4.05 -0.36
N THR A 265 17.22 4.61 -0.99
CA THR A 265 15.83 4.17 -0.85
C THR A 265 15.24 3.95 -2.22
N VAL A 266 14.56 2.82 -2.39
CA VAL A 266 13.81 2.47 -3.60
C VAL A 266 12.38 2.14 -3.20
N VAL A 267 11.42 2.75 -3.89
CA VAL A 267 10.00 2.44 -3.73
C VAL A 267 9.53 1.55 -4.88
N HIS A 268 9.09 0.33 -4.57
CA HIS A 268 8.71 -0.66 -5.58
C HIS A 268 7.20 -0.77 -5.80
N GLY A 269 6.38 -0.64 -4.75
CA GLY A 269 4.94 -0.91 -4.84
C GLY A 269 4.09 0.02 -3.98
N ILE A 270 2.84 0.25 -4.40
CA ILE A 270 1.87 1.12 -3.71
C ILE A 270 0.45 0.53 -3.77
N ASN A 271 -0.30 0.62 -2.68
CA ASN A 271 -1.74 0.30 -2.68
C ASN A 271 -2.63 1.55 -2.73
N ASP A 272 -3.95 1.36 -2.84
CA ASP A 272 -4.91 2.47 -3.01
C ASP A 272 -5.08 3.33 -1.76
N THR A 273 -4.62 2.85 -0.60
CA THR A 273 -4.57 3.64 0.64
C THR A 273 -3.33 4.51 0.75
N GLY A 274 -2.40 4.39 -0.21
CA GLY A 274 -1.10 5.08 -0.20
C GLY A 274 -0.04 4.39 0.65
N SER A 275 -0.29 3.18 1.13
CA SER A 275 0.77 2.37 1.77
C SER A 275 1.75 1.91 0.71
N ILE A 276 3.03 2.04 1.02
CA ILE A 276 4.14 1.86 0.09
C ILE A 276 5.05 0.75 0.60
N VAL A 277 5.58 -0.07 -0.31
CA VAL A 277 6.64 -1.03 -0.02
C VAL A 277 7.85 -0.80 -0.92
N GLY A 278 9.01 -1.20 -0.43
CA GLY A 278 10.25 -1.02 -1.18
C GLY A 278 11.44 -1.64 -0.46
N SER A 279 12.63 -1.14 -0.81
CA SER A 279 13.88 -1.52 -0.17
C SER A 279 14.75 -0.32 0.18
N TYR A 280 15.58 -0.47 1.19
CA TYR A 280 16.58 0.53 1.56
C TYR A 280 17.93 -0.13 1.85
N VAL A 281 19.00 0.66 1.68
CA VAL A 281 20.38 0.22 1.92
C VAL A 281 20.93 0.94 3.14
N ASP A 282 21.51 0.19 4.06
CA ASP A 282 22.29 0.74 5.17
C ASP A 282 23.64 0.02 5.33
N SER A 283 24.34 0.28 6.44
CA SER A 283 25.65 -0.33 6.71
C SER A 283 25.62 -1.87 6.89
N THR A 284 24.45 -2.46 7.06
CA THR A 284 24.24 -3.88 7.36
C THR A 284 23.72 -4.67 6.16
N GLY A 285 23.09 -4.01 5.18
CA GLY A 285 22.69 -4.66 3.93
C GLY A 285 21.54 -3.97 3.21
N ILE A 286 20.78 -4.77 2.46
CA ILE A 286 19.55 -4.37 1.77
C ILE A 286 18.38 -4.96 2.55
N HIS A 287 17.45 -4.08 2.93
CA HIS A 287 16.30 -4.37 3.77
C HIS A 287 15.02 -4.02 3.03
N GLY A 288 13.94 -4.75 3.30
CA GLY A 288 12.61 -4.35 2.85
C GLY A 288 12.04 -3.28 3.78
N PHE A 289 11.05 -2.53 3.32
CA PHE A 289 10.24 -1.69 4.20
C PHE A 289 8.76 -1.65 3.81
N LEU A 290 7.92 -1.35 4.80
CA LEU A 290 6.55 -0.87 4.65
C LEU A 290 6.48 0.56 5.18
N ALA A 291 6.06 1.50 4.34
CA ALA A 291 5.80 2.88 4.68
C ALA A 291 4.30 3.13 4.64
N ILE A 292 3.71 3.43 5.80
CA ILE A 292 2.30 3.80 5.90
C ILE A 292 2.24 5.32 5.97
N PRO A 293 1.42 6.01 5.14
CA PRO A 293 1.21 7.43 5.29
C PRO A 293 0.89 7.73 6.75
N VAL A 294 1.64 8.66 7.34
CA VAL A 294 1.22 9.31 8.57
C VAL A 294 -0.10 9.95 8.21
N SER A 295 -1.19 9.35 8.65
CA SER A 295 -2.46 10.02 8.60
C SER A 295 -2.32 11.27 9.46
N ASP A 296 -2.44 12.44 8.85
CA ASP A 296 -2.79 13.67 9.57
C ASP A 296 -4.15 13.55 10.27
N LEU A 297 -4.81 12.38 10.18
CA LEU A 297 -5.93 11.96 11.00
C LEU A 297 -5.55 12.06 12.49
N LEU A 298 -5.89 13.20 13.06
CA LEU A 298 -5.79 13.43 14.47
C LEU A 298 -6.77 12.51 15.19
N SER A 299 -6.26 11.59 16.02
CA SER A 299 -7.13 10.81 16.89
C SER A 299 -7.64 11.71 18.02
N VAL A 300 -8.96 11.85 18.11
CA VAL A 300 -9.62 12.68 19.11
C VAL A 300 -10.45 11.80 20.02
N SER A 301 -10.54 12.18 21.30
CA SER A 301 -11.46 11.52 22.22
C SER A 301 -12.87 12.05 21.99
N ILE A 302 -13.87 11.17 22.01
CA ILE A 302 -15.28 11.56 21.94
C ILE A 302 -16.03 10.94 23.11
N ASP A 303 -17.11 11.60 23.54
CA ASP A 303 -18.08 11.06 24.49
C ASP A 303 -19.46 10.94 23.80
N ILE A 304 -19.92 9.72 23.55
CA ILE A 304 -21.23 9.44 22.94
C ILE A 304 -22.31 9.37 24.02
N ARG A 305 -23.23 10.33 23.98
CA ARG A 305 -24.18 10.63 25.07
C ARG A 305 -23.44 11.09 26.33
N PRO A 306 -22.87 12.30 26.29
CA PRO A 306 -22.22 12.86 27.45
C PRO A 306 -23.11 12.83 28.68
N TRP A 307 -22.49 12.57 29.83
CA TRP A 307 -23.13 12.40 31.14
C TRP A 307 -23.94 11.10 31.33
N SER A 308 -23.92 10.17 30.36
CA SER A 308 -24.58 8.86 30.47
C SER A 308 -23.55 7.73 30.41
N LYS A 309 -23.39 6.98 31.51
CA LYS A 309 -22.44 5.85 31.63
C LYS A 309 -22.67 4.63 30.72
N LYS A 310 -23.60 4.69 29.77
CA LYS A 310 -24.03 3.51 29.00
C LYS A 310 -23.99 3.68 27.48
N ASN A 311 -23.73 4.88 26.97
CA ASN A 311 -23.64 5.21 25.54
C ASN A 311 -24.72 4.48 24.70
N MET A 312 -25.95 4.45 25.21
CA MET A 312 -27.03 3.65 24.64
C MET A 312 -27.67 4.40 23.47
N ILE A 313 -27.73 3.77 22.31
CA ILE A 313 -28.37 4.34 21.11
C ILE A 313 -29.61 3.51 20.79
N ASP A 314 -30.78 4.15 20.86
CA ASP A 314 -32.00 3.58 20.30
C ASP A 314 -32.02 3.83 18.79
N TYR A 315 -31.52 2.88 17.99
CA TYR A 315 -31.37 3.07 16.54
C TYR A 315 -32.71 3.25 15.80
N ARG A 316 -33.85 2.95 16.45
CA ARG A 316 -35.21 3.18 15.92
C ARG A 316 -35.76 4.55 16.28
N SER A 317 -35.06 5.29 17.13
CA SER A 317 -35.45 6.62 17.54
C SER A 317 -35.34 7.62 16.38
N TYR A 318 -36.28 8.56 16.33
CA TYR A 318 -36.18 9.76 15.49
C TYR A 318 -35.47 10.91 16.21
N GLY A 319 -34.93 10.65 17.40
CA GLY A 319 -34.23 11.63 18.22
C GLY A 319 -32.79 11.91 17.77
N LEU A 320 -32.12 12.73 18.56
CA LEU A 320 -30.72 13.09 18.36
C LEU A 320 -29.79 12.29 19.27
N ILE A 321 -28.60 12.01 18.78
CA ILE A 321 -27.47 11.46 19.52
C ILE A 321 -26.53 12.64 19.82
N PRO A 322 -26.44 13.10 21.08
CA PRO A 322 -25.39 14.04 21.46
C PRO A 322 -24.04 13.31 21.50
N VAL A 323 -23.01 13.93 20.92
CA VAL A 323 -21.62 13.46 20.95
C VAL A 323 -20.72 14.65 21.24
N ALA A 324 -19.94 14.59 22.31
CA ALA A 324 -18.92 15.58 22.59
C ALA A 324 -17.61 15.18 21.89
N ILE A 325 -16.96 16.14 21.23
CA ILE A 325 -15.59 16.00 20.74
C ILE A 325 -14.71 16.69 21.79
N LEU A 326 -13.93 15.89 22.52
CA LEU A 326 -13.19 16.36 23.67
C LEU A 326 -11.92 17.09 23.21
N SER A 327 -11.81 18.34 23.64
CA SER A 327 -10.62 19.14 23.47
C SER A 327 -9.49 18.63 24.37
N SER A 328 -8.28 19.09 24.09
CA SER A 328 -7.08 18.74 24.84
C SER A 328 -6.07 19.85 24.70
N ARG A 329 -4.93 19.72 25.40
CA ARG A 329 -3.80 20.64 25.27
C ARG A 329 -3.31 20.84 23.83
N THR A 330 -3.50 19.85 22.96
CA THR A 330 -2.99 19.85 21.58
C THR A 330 -4.10 19.92 20.52
N PHE A 331 -5.37 19.97 20.93
CA PHE A 331 -6.50 20.02 20.01
C PHE A 331 -7.68 20.76 20.64
N ASP A 332 -8.09 21.85 20.02
CA ASP A 332 -9.27 22.61 20.44
C ASP A 332 -10.40 22.33 19.44
N ALA A 333 -11.28 21.41 19.81
CA ALA A 333 -12.39 20.98 18.94
C ALA A 333 -13.35 22.13 18.65
N PHE A 334 -13.59 23.00 19.62
CA PHE A 334 -14.54 24.10 19.49
C PHE A 334 -14.05 25.20 18.54
N GLN A 335 -12.75 25.52 18.58
CA GLN A 335 -12.17 26.58 17.76
C GLN A 335 -11.69 26.11 16.38
N THR A 336 -11.32 24.83 16.24
CA THR A 336 -10.64 24.37 15.01
C THR A 336 -11.46 23.47 14.12
N ALA A 337 -12.52 22.81 14.63
CA ALA A 337 -13.30 21.87 13.84
C ALA A 337 -14.20 22.60 12.82
N ASN A 338 -14.13 22.15 11.56
CA ASN A 338 -15.00 22.63 10.52
C ASN A 338 -16.37 21.94 10.60
N LEU A 339 -17.39 22.68 11.03
CA LEU A 339 -18.72 22.12 11.33
C LEU A 339 -19.43 21.53 10.10
N ASP A 340 -19.11 21.97 8.89
CA ASP A 340 -19.69 21.45 7.64
C ASP A 340 -19.09 20.09 7.23
N ARG A 341 -18.02 19.65 7.92
CA ARG A 341 -17.24 18.47 7.56
C ARG A 341 -17.25 17.39 8.64
N ILE A 342 -18.11 17.50 9.65
CA ILE A 342 -18.24 16.51 10.71
C ILE A 342 -19.37 15.52 10.37
N THR A 343 -19.07 14.23 10.46
CA THR A 343 -19.99 13.11 10.22
C THR A 343 -19.90 12.10 11.36
N PHE A 344 -20.99 11.38 11.62
CA PHE A 344 -21.05 10.42 12.72
C PHE A 344 -22.01 9.27 12.42
N GLY A 345 -21.62 8.06 12.79
CA GLY A 345 -22.48 6.90 12.66
C GLY A 345 -21.73 5.59 12.76
N HIS A 346 -22.26 4.57 12.11
CA HIS A 346 -21.69 3.23 12.01
C HIS A 346 -20.25 3.26 11.46
N THR A 347 -20.01 3.99 10.36
CA THR A 347 -18.69 4.12 9.71
C THR A 347 -18.01 5.46 9.96
N GLY A 348 -18.76 6.42 10.50
CA GLY A 348 -18.35 7.81 10.65
C GLY A 348 -18.43 8.62 9.36
N ASN A 349 -18.90 8.06 8.24
CA ASN A 349 -19.10 8.78 6.97
C ASN A 349 -20.57 9.20 6.76
N GLU A 350 -21.45 8.83 7.67
CA GLU A 350 -22.87 9.11 7.57
C GLU A 350 -23.15 10.62 7.75
N ASN A 351 -23.88 11.20 6.81
CA ASN A 351 -24.33 12.59 6.89
C ASN A 351 -25.51 12.71 7.87
N SER A 352 -25.22 12.53 9.15
CA SER A 352 -26.19 12.54 10.24
C SER A 352 -26.17 13.84 11.04
N MET A 353 -25.22 14.75 10.78
CA MET A 353 -25.06 16.00 11.52
C MET A 353 -26.37 16.81 11.49
N ALA A 354 -26.88 17.16 12.67
CA ALA A 354 -28.02 18.06 12.80
C ALA A 354 -27.55 19.49 13.08
N PHE A 355 -26.74 19.67 14.13
CA PHE A 355 -26.11 20.93 14.53
C PHE A 355 -25.08 20.69 15.63
N CYS A 356 -24.22 21.68 15.89
CA CYS A 356 -23.38 21.71 17.09
C CYS A 356 -23.76 22.89 18.00
N SER A 357 -23.44 22.75 19.28
CA SER A 357 -23.62 23.77 20.31
C SER A 357 -22.84 25.03 19.95
N PRO A 358 -23.42 26.24 20.12
CA PRO A 358 -22.69 27.50 19.91
C PRO A 358 -21.81 27.90 21.09
N TRP A 359 -21.71 27.06 22.12
CA TRP A 359 -20.93 27.26 23.34
C TRP A 359 -19.94 26.13 23.51
N ASP A 360 -18.77 26.44 24.05
CA ASP A 360 -17.77 25.49 24.51
C ASP A 360 -18.19 24.91 25.86
N TRP A 361 -18.28 23.59 25.94
CA TRP A 361 -18.66 22.88 27.16
C TRP A 361 -17.47 22.12 27.67
N ASP A 362 -17.10 22.25 28.94
CA ASP A 362 -16.16 21.32 29.55
C ASP A 362 -16.93 20.07 30.00
N VAL A 363 -16.99 19.06 29.13
CA VAL A 363 -17.83 17.86 29.33
C VAL A 363 -17.17 16.89 30.31
N ASN A 364 -15.83 16.86 30.33
CA ASN A 364 -15.04 15.93 31.13
C ASN A 364 -14.35 16.56 32.36
N ASP A 365 -14.55 17.87 32.61
CA ASP A 365 -14.00 18.65 33.72
C ASP A 365 -12.46 18.70 33.70
N ASP A 366 -11.86 18.77 32.50
CA ASP A 366 -10.41 18.82 32.29
C ASP A 366 -9.86 20.26 32.09
N GLY A 367 -10.74 21.25 32.03
CA GLY A 367 -10.42 22.66 31.86
C GLY A 367 -10.29 23.11 30.40
N TYR A 368 -10.56 22.25 29.42
CA TYR A 368 -10.65 22.61 28.00
C TYR A 368 -12.12 22.68 27.53
N GLY A 369 -12.41 23.63 26.65
CA GLY A 369 -13.75 23.77 26.07
C GLY A 369 -13.98 22.77 24.94
N ASP A 370 -14.92 21.84 25.11
CA ASP A 370 -15.28 20.81 24.14
C ASP A 370 -16.37 21.26 23.17
N LEU A 371 -16.42 20.58 22.01
CA LEU A 371 -17.47 20.79 21.01
C LEU A 371 -18.57 19.72 21.16
N LEU A 372 -19.77 20.14 21.58
CA LEU A 372 -20.93 19.26 21.66
C LEU A 372 -21.76 19.31 20.37
N CYS A 373 -21.82 18.18 19.66
CA CYS A 373 -22.59 18.04 18.42
C CYS A 373 -23.76 17.06 18.56
N PHE A 374 -24.79 17.25 17.73
CA PHE A 374 -26.02 16.45 17.76
C PHE A 374 -26.28 15.84 16.40
N PHE A 375 -26.53 14.53 16.37
CA PHE A 375 -26.66 13.75 15.15
C PHE A 375 -28.00 13.05 15.08
N ARG A 376 -28.62 13.02 13.89
CA ARG A 376 -29.91 12.35 13.66
C ARG A 376 -29.71 10.84 13.72
N THR A 377 -30.35 10.19 14.70
CA THR A 377 -30.24 8.74 14.90
C THR A 377 -30.62 7.95 13.65
N SER A 378 -31.68 8.37 12.95
CA SER A 378 -32.17 7.72 11.74
C SER A 378 -31.21 7.79 10.54
N ALA A 379 -30.24 8.71 10.55
CA ALA A 379 -29.26 8.88 9.49
C ALA A 379 -27.89 8.30 9.86
N ALA A 380 -27.66 7.94 11.12
CA ALA A 380 -26.37 7.45 11.63
C ALA A 380 -26.09 5.98 11.27
N GLY A 381 -27.03 5.27 10.63
CA GLY A 381 -26.78 3.97 10.01
C GLY A 381 -26.60 2.79 10.98
N PHE A 382 -26.78 2.98 12.28
CA PHE A 382 -26.54 1.92 13.27
C PHE A 382 -27.44 0.69 13.11
N THR A 383 -26.85 -0.47 13.36
CA THR A 383 -27.47 -1.79 13.33
C THR A 383 -27.18 -2.56 14.62
N CYS A 384 -27.89 -3.66 14.85
CA CYS A 384 -27.74 -4.43 16.09
C CYS A 384 -26.39 -5.14 16.27
N SER A 385 -25.55 -5.22 15.24
CA SER A 385 -24.19 -5.74 15.36
C SER A 385 -23.17 -4.71 15.85
N ASP A 386 -23.56 -3.45 15.92
CA ASP A 386 -22.61 -2.37 16.19
C ASP A 386 -22.29 -2.28 17.67
N THR A 387 -20.99 -2.16 17.95
CA THR A 387 -20.42 -2.02 19.30
C THR A 387 -19.60 -0.75 19.46
N GLU A 388 -19.38 -0.01 18.36
CA GLU A 388 -18.61 1.23 18.30
C GLU A 388 -19.36 2.25 17.44
N GLY A 389 -19.34 3.51 17.86
CA GLY A 389 -19.72 4.66 17.02
C GLY A 389 -18.47 5.40 16.59
N THR A 390 -18.41 5.81 15.33
CA THR A 390 -17.28 6.54 14.75
C THR A 390 -17.72 7.96 14.40
N LEU A 391 -16.92 8.95 14.82
CA LEU A 391 -17.01 10.34 14.41
C LEU A 391 -15.81 10.67 13.52
N LYS A 392 -16.05 11.31 12.37
CA LYS A 392 -14.99 11.86 11.52
C LYS A 392 -15.23 13.33 11.30
N GLY A 393 -14.14 14.07 11.12
CA GLY A 393 -14.19 15.49 10.85
C GLY A 393 -12.96 15.99 10.12
N MET A 394 -13.00 17.28 9.81
CA MET A 394 -11.83 18.05 9.40
C MET A 394 -11.79 19.33 10.20
N THR A 395 -10.60 19.82 10.48
CA THR A 395 -10.38 21.18 10.98
C THR A 395 -10.46 22.19 9.82
N ASP A 396 -10.59 23.48 10.15
CA ASP A 396 -10.64 24.56 9.15
C ASP A 396 -9.37 24.69 8.30
N ASN A 397 -8.22 24.22 8.81
CA ASN A 397 -6.97 24.15 8.06
C ASN A 397 -6.80 22.84 7.26
N GLY A 398 -7.81 21.96 7.25
CA GLY A 398 -7.85 20.75 6.41
C GLY A 398 -7.29 19.48 7.05
N THR A 399 -6.89 19.51 8.32
CA THR A 399 -6.44 18.31 9.06
C THR A 399 -7.64 17.43 9.39
N ALA A 400 -7.62 16.17 8.93
CA ALA A 400 -8.68 15.22 9.27
C ALA A 400 -8.59 14.81 10.75
N PHE A 401 -9.71 14.44 11.37
CA PHE A 401 -9.70 13.83 12.69
C PHE A 401 -10.75 12.72 12.82
N GLU A 402 -10.47 11.73 13.67
CA GLU A 402 -11.38 10.62 13.96
C GLU A 402 -11.42 10.34 15.46
N GLY A 403 -12.64 10.14 15.97
CA GLY A 403 -12.89 9.66 17.31
C GLY A 403 -13.81 8.46 17.29
N LYS A 404 -13.57 7.50 18.19
CA LYS A 404 -14.34 6.27 18.31
C LYS A 404 -14.68 6.03 19.76
N GLU A 405 -15.89 5.57 20.01
CA GLU A 405 -16.27 5.14 21.35
C GLU A 405 -17.25 3.97 21.33
N THR A 406 -17.17 3.14 22.37
CA THR A 406 -18.07 2.00 22.56
C THR A 406 -19.51 2.45 22.77
N ILE A 407 -20.45 1.77 22.11
CA ILE A 407 -21.88 2.03 22.19
C ILE A 407 -22.66 0.75 22.49
N ALA A 408 -23.90 0.92 22.96
CA ALA A 408 -24.86 -0.18 23.11
C ALA A 408 -26.13 0.10 22.30
N ILE A 409 -26.36 -0.67 21.24
CA ILE A 409 -27.57 -0.52 20.41
C ILE A 409 -28.77 -1.18 21.06
N VAL A 410 -29.89 -0.44 21.13
CA VAL A 410 -31.18 -0.92 21.60
C VAL A 410 -32.32 -0.47 20.67
N PRO A 411 -33.50 -1.10 20.73
CA PRO A 411 -33.71 -2.46 21.20
C PRO A 411 -33.16 -3.47 20.18
N CYS A 412 -32.24 -4.33 20.61
CA CYS A 412 -31.84 -5.50 19.83
C CYS A 412 -32.47 -6.74 20.43
N ARG A 413 -33.18 -7.53 19.62
CA ARG A 413 -33.70 -8.82 20.06
C ARG A 413 -32.50 -9.73 20.31
N ALA A 414 -32.35 -10.23 21.53
CA ALA A 414 -31.52 -11.40 21.75
C ALA A 414 -32.01 -12.50 20.81
N ALA A 415 -31.11 -13.14 20.07
CA ALA A 415 -31.45 -14.35 19.33
C ALA A 415 -32.13 -15.31 20.32
N SER A 416 -33.38 -15.66 20.06
CA SER A 416 -34.06 -16.71 20.81
C SER A 416 -33.18 -17.96 20.74
N ARG A 417 -32.67 -18.39 21.89
CA ARG A 417 -31.92 -19.65 22.02
C ARG A 417 -32.76 -20.84 21.59
#